data_AF-A0A7Y9N5S9-F1
#
_entry.id   AF-A0A7Y9N5S9-F1
#
_cell.length_a   1.000
_cell.length_b   1.000
_cell.length_c   1.000
_cell.angle_alpha   90.00
_cell.angle_beta   90.00
_cell.angle_gamma   90.00
#
_symmetry.space_group_name_H-M   'P 1'
#
loop_
_entity.id
_entity.type
_entity.pdbx_description
1 polymer ?
#
loop_
_entity_poly.entity_id
_entity_poly.type
_entity_poly.pdbx_seq_one_letter_code
_entity_poly.pdbx_strand_id
1 'polypeptide(L)'
;MLITTLLLAVMAQSPSAMVDTTRVAFTKCLRDDMKKALEAKVEDVQYEMQVKSNCGTEREAFRKAVIALGRSGGDSEAVAAEDADLQIEDYHANFTEKFKDYKSTNTMPGE
;
A
#
# COMPACT_ATOMS: atom_id res chain seq x y z
N MET A 1 47.33 20.97 5.62
CA MET A 1 46.37 20.20 4.79
C MET A 1 45.36 19.57 5.74
N LEU A 2 44.18 20.20 5.88
CA LEU A 2 43.06 19.70 6.66
C LEU A 2 42.15 18.96 5.69
N ILE A 3 42.17 17.62 5.74
CA ILE A 3 41.22 16.80 5.00
C ILE A 3 39.93 16.77 5.83
N THR A 4 38.99 17.62 5.44
CA THR A 4 37.59 17.62 5.87
C THR A 4 36.90 16.36 5.33
N THR A 5 36.96 15.27 6.09
CA THR A 5 36.07 14.12 5.88
C THR A 5 34.66 14.51 6.32
N LEU A 6 33.86 15.01 5.37
CA LEU A 6 32.40 15.04 5.49
C LEU A 6 31.91 13.58 5.53
N LEU A 7 31.59 13.09 6.72
CA LEU A 7 30.74 11.91 6.89
C LEU A 7 29.33 12.30 6.43
N LEU A 8 28.97 11.94 5.20
CA LEU A 8 27.58 11.89 4.76
C LEU A 8 26.87 10.82 5.59
N ALA A 9 26.29 11.23 6.71
CA ALA A 9 25.32 10.42 7.43
C ALA A 9 24.11 10.24 6.49
N VAL A 10 24.02 9.07 5.87
CA VAL A 10 22.77 8.61 5.25
C VAL A 10 21.76 8.51 6.39
N MET A 11 20.82 9.46 6.42
CA MET A 11 19.71 9.46 7.35
C MET A 11 18.83 8.25 6.98
N ALA A 12 19.02 7.12 7.67
CA ALA A 12 18.12 6.00 7.54
C ALA A 12 16.71 6.45 7.95
N GLN A 13 15.72 6.27 7.06
CA GLN A 13 14.34 6.60 7.35
C GLN A 13 13.84 5.73 8.50
N SER A 14 13.05 6.30 9.42
CA SER A 14 12.44 5.53 10.51
C SER A 14 11.47 4.48 9.94
N PRO A 15 11.26 3.34 10.63
CA PRO A 15 10.27 2.34 10.21
C PRO A 15 8.86 2.93 10.00
N SER A 16 8.46 3.91 10.82
CA SER A 16 7.20 4.63 10.64
C SER A 16 7.13 5.42 9.33
N ALA A 17 8.19 6.16 8.98
CA ALA A 17 8.26 6.92 7.74
C ALA A 17 8.26 6.00 6.50
N MET A 18 8.85 4.81 6.62
CA MET A 18 8.79 3.78 5.58
C MET A 18 7.37 3.26 5.38
N VAL A 19 6.63 2.99 6.46
CA VAL A 19 5.21 2.60 6.40
C VAL A 19 4.38 3.68 5.71
N ASP A 20 4.55 4.94 6.09
CA ASP A 20 3.79 6.04 5.47
C ASP A 20 4.07 6.17 3.97
N THR A 21 5.34 6.11 3.57
CA THR A 21 5.75 6.20 2.16
C THR A 21 5.19 5.03 1.34
N THR A 22 5.31 3.81 1.85
CA THR A 22 4.84 2.61 1.14
C THR A 22 3.32 2.50 1.11
N ARG A 23 2.61 2.96 2.15
CA ARG A 23 1.14 3.09 2.17
C ARG A 23 0.67 4.04 1.09
N VAL A 24 1.31 5.20 0.95
CA VAL A 24 0.98 6.17 -0.11
C VAL A 24 1.18 5.54 -1.49
N ALA A 25 2.28 4.83 -1.72
CA ALA A 25 2.52 4.14 -2.98
C ALA A 25 1.45 3.06 -3.28
N PHE A 26 1.13 2.23 -2.29
CA PHE A 26 0.13 1.17 -2.44
C PHE A 26 -1.26 1.73 -2.70
N THR A 27 -1.74 2.68 -1.89
CA THR A 27 -3.06 3.29 -2.08
C THR A 27 -3.17 4.11 -3.34
N LYS A 28 -2.06 4.72 -3.82
CA LYS A 28 -2.02 5.35 -5.14
C LYS A 28 -2.21 4.31 -6.24
N CYS A 29 -1.46 3.20 -6.19
CA CYS A 29 -1.61 2.15 -7.19
C CYS A 29 -3.04 1.59 -7.23
N LEU A 30 -3.64 1.31 -6.06
CA LEU A 30 -5.02 0.84 -5.97
C LEU A 30 -6.03 1.85 -6.54
N ARG A 31 -5.80 3.15 -6.37
CA ARG A 31 -6.64 4.20 -6.96
C ARG A 31 -6.53 4.24 -8.47
N ASP A 32 -5.31 4.16 -9.00
CA ASP A 32 -5.07 4.12 -10.44
C ASP A 32 -5.68 2.86 -11.07
N ASP A 33 -5.57 1.72 -10.38
CA ASP A 33 -6.17 0.44 -10.78
C ASP A 33 -7.71 0.52 -10.82
N MET A 34 -8.33 0.99 -9.74
CA MET A 34 -9.77 1.20 -9.65
C MET A 34 -10.28 2.10 -10.78
N LYS A 35 -9.58 3.21 -11.05
CA LYS A 35 -9.92 4.14 -12.12
C LYS A 35 -9.91 3.44 -13.49
N LYS A 36 -8.85 2.68 -13.78
CA LYS A 36 -8.74 1.89 -15.03
C LYS A 36 -9.86 0.85 -15.13
N ALA A 37 -10.18 0.17 -14.03
CA ALA A 37 -11.26 -0.83 -14.00
C ALA A 37 -12.64 -0.20 -14.27
N LEU A 38 -12.90 0.99 -13.71
CA LEU A 38 -14.14 1.75 -13.96
C LEU A 38 -14.22 2.21 -15.42
N GLU A 39 -13.14 2.75 -15.98
CA GLU A 39 -13.05 3.17 -17.39
C GLU A 39 -13.25 1.98 -18.35
N ALA A 40 -12.68 0.83 -18.02
CA ALA A 40 -12.83 -0.42 -18.75
C ALA A 40 -14.16 -1.14 -18.48
N LYS A 41 -15.02 -0.59 -17.61
CA LYS A 41 -16.32 -1.15 -17.22
C LYS A 41 -16.21 -2.61 -16.74
N VAL A 42 -15.20 -2.88 -15.94
CA VAL A 42 -14.98 -4.19 -15.32
C VAL A 42 -16.18 -4.60 -14.46
N GLU A 43 -16.48 -5.90 -14.41
CA GLU A 43 -17.53 -6.43 -13.53
C GLU A 43 -17.07 -6.60 -12.09
N ASP A 44 -17.98 -6.48 -11.13
CA ASP A 44 -17.67 -6.41 -9.70
C ASP A 44 -16.85 -7.61 -9.22
N VAL A 45 -17.25 -8.82 -9.61
CA VAL A 45 -16.55 -10.06 -9.30
C VAL A 45 -15.15 -10.08 -9.91
N GLN A 46 -14.99 -9.54 -11.11
CA GLN A 46 -13.70 -9.47 -11.78
C GLN A 46 -12.78 -8.45 -11.12
N TYR A 47 -13.32 -7.33 -10.62
CA TYR A 47 -12.55 -6.35 -9.88
C TYR A 47 -12.10 -6.87 -8.51
N GLU A 48 -12.96 -7.61 -7.79
CA GLU A 48 -12.62 -8.25 -6.51
C GLU A 48 -11.42 -9.22 -6.63
N MET A 49 -11.26 -9.86 -7.79
CA MET A 49 -10.07 -10.68 -8.06
C MET A 49 -8.84 -9.82 -8.46
N GLN A 50 -9.05 -8.79 -9.28
CA GLN A 50 -7.97 -7.91 -9.75
C GLN A 50 -7.31 -7.14 -8.62
N VAL A 51 -8.09 -6.54 -7.73
CA VAL A 51 -7.59 -5.70 -6.63
C VAL A 51 -6.62 -6.46 -5.71
N LYS A 52 -6.75 -7.80 -5.62
CA LYS A 52 -5.87 -8.65 -4.81
C LYS A 52 -4.54 -9.01 -5.50
N SER A 53 -4.47 -8.88 -6.82
CA SER A 53 -3.32 -9.32 -7.64
C SER A 53 -2.56 -8.16 -8.27
N ASN A 54 -3.26 -7.10 -8.65
CA ASN A 54 -2.67 -5.86 -9.11
C ASN A 54 -1.94 -5.16 -7.95
N CYS A 55 -1.02 -4.25 -8.27
CA CYS A 55 -0.21 -3.53 -7.28
C CYS A 55 0.68 -4.43 -6.39
N GLY A 56 1.04 -5.63 -6.86
CA GLY A 56 1.80 -6.61 -6.07
C GLY A 56 3.16 -6.11 -5.57
N THR A 57 3.82 -5.24 -6.34
CA THR A 57 5.11 -4.63 -5.95
C THR A 57 4.95 -3.68 -4.77
N GLU A 58 3.99 -2.76 -4.87
CA GLU A 58 3.67 -1.78 -3.84
C GLU A 58 3.10 -2.44 -2.59
N ARG A 59 2.24 -3.45 -2.77
CA ARG A 59 1.70 -4.29 -1.70
C ARG A 59 2.82 -4.96 -0.90
N GLU A 60 3.79 -5.58 -1.58
CA GLU A 60 4.92 -6.23 -0.91
C GLU A 60 5.84 -5.24 -0.21
N ALA A 61 6.05 -4.05 -0.79
CA ALA A 61 6.81 -2.99 -0.14
C ALA A 61 6.12 -2.49 1.14
N PHE A 62 4.80 -2.29 1.09
CA PHE A 62 3.99 -1.92 2.26
C PHE A 62 4.01 -3.02 3.32
N ARG A 63 3.81 -4.29 2.92
CA ARG A 63 3.90 -5.46 3.81
C ARG A 63 5.21 -5.49 4.60
N LYS A 64 6.34 -5.36 3.88
CA LYS A 64 7.68 -5.35 4.50
C LYS A 64 7.87 -4.18 5.46
N ALA A 65 7.35 -3.00 5.13
CA ALA A 65 7.45 -1.83 5.99
C ALA A 65 6.66 -2.01 7.29
N VAL A 66 5.44 -2.56 7.22
CA VAL A 66 4.63 -2.86 8.41
C VAL A 66 5.31 -3.91 9.28
N ILE A 67 5.82 -5.00 8.69
CA ILE A 67 6.57 -6.03 9.42
C ILE A 67 7.78 -5.41 10.14
N ALA A 68 8.54 -4.56 9.45
CA ALA A 68 9.70 -3.89 10.04
C ALA A 68 9.30 -2.97 11.20
N LEU A 69 8.17 -2.27 11.09
CA LEU A 69 7.65 -1.43 12.16
C LEU A 69 7.22 -2.26 13.37
N GLY A 70 6.40 -3.31 13.19
CA GLY A 70 5.95 -4.17 14.30
C GLY A 70 7.13 -4.81 15.04
N ARG A 71 8.11 -5.33 14.28
CA ARG A 71 9.35 -5.86 14.85
C ARG A 71 10.17 -4.81 15.62
N SER A 72 10.18 -3.56 15.17
CA SER A 72 10.82 -2.47 15.92
C SER A 72 10.07 -2.11 17.22
N GLY A 73 8.77 -2.41 17.28
CA GLY A 73 7.90 -2.26 18.45
C GLY A 73 7.93 -3.45 19.42
N GLY A 74 8.54 -4.58 19.04
CA GLY A 74 8.69 -5.78 19.88
C GLY A 74 7.85 -6.99 19.44
N ASP A 75 7.11 -6.89 18.34
CA ASP A 75 6.31 -8.00 17.84
C ASP A 75 7.20 -9.13 17.31
N SER A 76 6.69 -10.36 17.43
CA SER A 76 7.26 -11.50 16.69
C SER A 76 7.04 -11.32 15.18
N GLU A 77 7.88 -11.97 14.37
CA GLU A 77 7.71 -11.92 12.91
C GLU A 77 6.34 -12.45 12.44
N ALA A 78 5.80 -13.46 13.13
CA ALA A 78 4.48 -14.00 12.83
C ALA A 78 3.35 -12.98 13.10
N VAL A 79 3.38 -12.33 14.27
CA VAL A 79 2.39 -11.30 14.64
C VAL A 79 2.48 -10.11 13.69
N ALA A 80 3.69 -9.61 13.43
CA ALA A 80 3.87 -8.47 12.54
C ALA A 80 3.49 -8.78 11.08
N ALA A 81 3.64 -10.04 10.64
CA ALA A 81 3.19 -10.49 9.33
C ALA A 81 1.66 -10.58 9.24
N GLU A 82 1.01 -11.12 10.27
CA GLU A 82 -0.46 -11.16 10.37
C GLU A 82 -1.05 -9.74 10.33
N ASP A 83 -0.49 -8.81 11.11
CA ASP A 83 -0.93 -7.40 11.10
C ASP A 83 -0.74 -6.71 9.74
N ALA A 84 0.34 -7.05 9.02
CA ALA A 84 0.59 -6.54 7.69
C ALA A 84 -0.41 -7.10 6.67
N ASP A 85 -0.74 -8.39 6.78
CA ASP A 85 -1.68 -9.05 5.89
C ASP A 85 -3.12 -8.56 6.14
N LEU A 86 -3.54 -8.36 7.39
CA LEU A 86 -4.83 -7.77 7.74
C LEU A 86 -4.99 -6.33 7.21
N GLN A 87 -3.96 -5.49 7.32
CA GLN A 87 -4.01 -4.14 6.76
C GLN A 87 -4.13 -4.15 5.23
N ILE A 88 -3.46 -5.10 4.55
CA ILE A 88 -3.57 -5.26 3.09
C ILE A 88 -4.99 -5.70 2.71
N GLU A 89 -5.57 -6.64 3.45
CA GLU A 89 -6.95 -7.10 3.25
C GLU A 89 -7.95 -5.96 3.43
N ASP A 90 -7.79 -5.13 4.47
CA ASP A 90 -8.62 -3.95 4.70
C ASP A 90 -8.56 -2.97 3.52
N TYR A 91 -7.38 -2.71 2.96
CA TYR A 91 -7.26 -1.89 1.75
C TYR A 91 -7.95 -2.53 0.55
N HIS A 92 -7.76 -3.83 0.30
CA HIS A 92 -8.44 -4.51 -0.80
C HIS A 92 -9.97 -4.47 -0.65
N ALA A 93 -10.49 -4.71 0.55
CA ALA A 93 -11.92 -4.63 0.84
C ALA A 93 -12.45 -3.21 0.62
N ASN A 94 -11.76 -2.19 1.16
CA ASN A 94 -12.14 -0.80 1.01
C ASN A 94 -12.17 -0.34 -0.46
N PHE A 95 -11.18 -0.74 -1.26
CA PHE A 95 -11.17 -0.41 -2.69
C PHE A 95 -12.22 -1.20 -3.49
N THR A 96 -12.56 -2.42 -3.06
CA THR A 96 -13.69 -3.18 -3.64
C THR A 96 -15.02 -2.48 -3.40
N GLU A 97 -15.25 -1.98 -2.18
CA GLU A 97 -16.45 -1.21 -1.84
C GLU A 97 -16.50 0.10 -2.63
N LYS A 98 -15.41 0.87 -2.65
CA LYS A 98 -15.33 2.12 -3.42
C LYS A 98 -15.62 1.90 -4.90
N PHE A 99 -15.12 0.83 -5.50
CA PHE A 99 -15.40 0.51 -6.89
C PHE A 99 -16.91 0.33 -7.14
N LYS A 100 -17.59 -0.40 -6.27
CA LYS A 100 -19.05 -0.59 -6.33
C LYS A 100 -19.80 0.74 -6.17
N ASP A 101 -19.35 1.58 -5.24
CA ASP A 101 -19.92 2.91 -5.02
C ASP A 101 -19.76 3.82 -6.25
N TYR A 102 -18.55 3.90 -6.81
CA TYR A 102 -18.28 4.69 -8.02
C TYR A 102 -19.09 4.19 -9.22
N LYS A 103 -19.14 2.87 -9.42
CA LYS A 103 -19.93 2.25 -10.50
C LYS A 103 -21.42 2.52 -10.34
N SER A 104 -21.97 2.46 -9.12
CA SER A 104 -23.40 2.70 -8.87
C SER A 104 -23.80 4.18 -9.03
N THR A 105 -22.91 5.10 -8.67
CA THR A 105 -23.15 6.54 -8.74
C THR A 105 -22.75 7.16 -10.08
N ASN A 106 -22.09 6.40 -10.97
CA ASN A 106 -21.44 6.91 -12.19
C ASN A 106 -20.48 8.07 -11.90
N THR A 107 -19.83 8.06 -10.73
CA THR A 107 -18.79 9.03 -10.36
C THR A 107 -17.41 8.39 -10.53
N MET A 108 -16.37 9.22 -10.59
CA MET A 108 -14.98 8.75 -10.71
C MET A 108 -14.17 9.11 -9.47
N PRO A 109 -13.16 8.32 -9.10
CA PRO A 109 -12.22 8.67 -8.04
C PRO A 109 -11.57 10.02 -8.31
N GLY A 110 -11.49 10.87 -7.28
CA GLY A 110 -10.75 12.13 -7.33
C GLY A 110 -9.23 11.92 -7.37
N GLU A 111 -8.50 12.97 -7.74
CA GLU A 111 -7.03 12.98 -7.72
C GLU A 111 -6.46 12.80 -6.30
#